data_AF-A0A965QTL8-F1
#
_entry.id   AF-A0A965QTL8-F1
#
_cell.length_a   1.000
_cell.length_b   1.000
_cell.length_c   1.000
_cell.angle_alpha   90.00
_cell.angle_beta   90.00
_cell.angle_gamma   90.00
#
_symmetry.space_group_name_H-M   'P 1'
#
loop_
_entity.id
_entity.type
_entity.pdbx_description
1 polymer ?
#
loop_
_entity_poly.entity_id
_entity_poly.type
_entity_poly.pdbx_seq_one_letter_code
_entity_poly.pdbx_strand_id
1 'polypeptide(L)'
;VGRVATDSEAAARATVASASRARSASSGADATVARAAASLSVATLPTADGARPAADDTAADDTAAWLIRLEGPGDAAAGWRLFFAGRRARCSECHSLGGRGGTIGPELSGIVARVGRARVLESLLQPHKEIGPAFQAYAVELVDGRVVTGLSLGLTDGDRREQFVAADGRETVVDVSAIESRVPLAASIMPAGLEQGLSDDDLRDLLTLLAE
;
A
#
# COMPACT_ATOMS: atom_id res chain seq x y z
N VAL A 1 -11.09 -66.10 -15.80
CA VAL A 1 -11.75 -64.79 -15.53
C VAL A 1 -10.89 -64.05 -14.50
N GLY A 2 -9.92 -63.26 -14.94
CA GLY A 2 -9.01 -62.51 -14.06
C GLY A 2 -9.02 -61.04 -14.48
N ARG A 3 -9.49 -60.17 -13.57
CA ARG A 3 -9.72 -58.73 -13.78
C ARG A 3 -8.39 -58.00 -14.02
N VAL A 4 -8.31 -57.29 -15.14
CA VAL A 4 -7.36 -56.20 -15.37
C VAL A 4 -7.93 -54.96 -14.67
N ALA A 5 -7.32 -54.54 -13.57
CA ALA A 5 -7.60 -53.25 -12.96
C ALA A 5 -6.85 -52.18 -13.76
N THR A 6 -7.60 -51.23 -14.30
CA THR A 6 -7.17 -50.25 -15.30
C THR A 6 -6.42 -49.07 -14.67
N ASP A 7 -5.33 -48.63 -15.31
CA ASP A 7 -4.54 -47.42 -15.02
C ASP A 7 -5.34 -46.09 -14.95
N SER A 8 -6.64 -46.13 -15.27
CA SER A 8 -7.56 -44.99 -15.25
C SER A 8 -7.87 -44.46 -13.84
N GLU A 9 -7.94 -45.32 -12.81
CA GLU A 9 -8.29 -44.88 -11.45
C GLU A 9 -7.15 -44.13 -10.73
N ALA A 10 -5.89 -44.42 -11.08
CA ALA A 10 -4.73 -43.72 -10.52
C ALA A 10 -4.62 -42.28 -11.04
N ALA A 11 -4.89 -42.08 -12.33
CA ALA A 11 -4.90 -40.75 -12.96
C ALA A 11 -6.05 -39.86 -12.41
N ALA A 12 -7.24 -40.43 -12.19
CA ALA A 12 -8.37 -39.70 -11.62
C ALA A 12 -8.11 -39.22 -10.17
N ARG A 13 -7.46 -40.05 -9.34
CA ARG A 13 -7.10 -39.68 -7.96
C ARG A 13 -6.02 -38.60 -7.89
N ALA A 14 -5.06 -38.62 -8.82
CA ALA A 14 -4.03 -37.58 -8.91
C ALA A 14 -4.63 -36.21 -9.27
N THR A 15 -5.56 -36.15 -10.23
CA THR A 15 -6.23 -34.90 -10.63
C THR A 15 -7.10 -34.31 -9.52
N VAL A 16 -7.81 -35.16 -8.76
CA VAL A 16 -8.63 -34.73 -7.61
C VAL A 16 -7.76 -34.22 -6.46
N ALA A 17 -6.61 -34.87 -6.19
CA ALA A 17 -5.66 -34.42 -5.18
C ALA A 17 -5.05 -33.04 -5.52
N SER A 18 -4.66 -32.82 -6.77
CA SER A 18 -4.14 -31.54 -7.26
C SER A 18 -5.19 -30.42 -7.17
N ALA A 19 -6.43 -30.70 -7.56
CA ALA A 19 -7.52 -29.75 -7.49
C ALA A 19 -7.98 -29.46 -6.04
N SER A 20 -7.83 -30.42 -5.12
CA SER A 20 -8.10 -30.20 -3.69
C SER A 20 -7.02 -29.34 -3.02
N ARG A 21 -5.73 -29.54 -3.35
CA ARG A 21 -4.65 -28.69 -2.86
C ARG A 21 -4.73 -27.26 -3.40
N ALA A 22 -5.09 -27.09 -4.67
CA ALA A 22 -5.29 -25.77 -5.27
C ALA A 22 -6.46 -25.00 -4.62
N ARG A 23 -7.57 -25.69 -4.31
CA ARG A 23 -8.73 -25.10 -3.61
C ARG A 23 -8.45 -24.79 -2.14
N SER A 24 -7.70 -25.66 -1.45
CA SER A 24 -7.26 -25.39 -0.09
C SER A 24 -6.28 -24.21 -0.03
N ALA A 25 -5.33 -24.14 -0.97
CA ALA A 25 -4.38 -23.03 -1.07
C ALA A 25 -5.07 -21.69 -1.40
N SER A 26 -6.07 -21.69 -2.30
CA SER A 26 -6.86 -20.48 -2.57
C SER A 26 -7.72 -20.07 -1.37
N SER A 27 -8.32 -21.03 -0.66
CA SER A 27 -9.10 -20.73 0.56
C SER A 27 -8.26 -20.21 1.71
N GLY A 28 -7.00 -20.68 1.82
CA GLY A 28 -6.02 -20.16 2.79
C GLY A 28 -5.56 -18.76 2.41
N ALA A 29 -5.25 -18.52 1.14
CA ALA A 29 -4.89 -17.20 0.63
C ALA A 29 -6.02 -16.17 0.85
N ASP A 30 -7.28 -16.52 0.57
CA ASP A 30 -8.44 -15.65 0.81
C ASP A 30 -8.61 -15.30 2.30
N ALA A 31 -8.43 -16.28 3.19
CA ALA A 31 -8.51 -16.06 4.64
C ALA A 31 -7.34 -15.19 5.16
N THR A 32 -6.13 -15.39 4.63
CA THR A 32 -4.93 -14.64 4.99
C THR A 32 -5.01 -13.19 4.50
N VAL A 33 -5.50 -12.97 3.27
CA VAL A 33 -5.76 -11.62 2.72
C VAL A 33 -6.86 -10.91 3.50
N ALA A 34 -7.95 -11.60 3.88
CA ALA A 34 -9.01 -11.01 4.68
C ALA A 34 -8.52 -10.55 6.07
N ARG A 35 -7.64 -11.33 6.72
CA ARG A 35 -7.01 -10.94 7.99
C ARG A 35 -6.03 -9.77 7.82
N ALA A 36 -5.31 -9.72 6.71
CA ALA A 36 -4.33 -8.68 6.42
C ALA A 36 -4.95 -7.33 6.05
N ALA A 37 -6.05 -7.32 5.28
CA ALA A 37 -6.78 -6.10 4.92
C ALA A 37 -7.27 -5.32 6.16
N ALA A 38 -7.66 -6.04 7.22
CA ALA A 38 -8.01 -5.44 8.50
C ALA A 38 -6.83 -4.75 9.21
N SER A 39 -5.59 -5.14 8.90
CA SER A 39 -4.37 -4.62 9.53
C SER A 39 -3.67 -3.50 8.76
N LEU A 40 -3.90 -3.39 7.45
CA LEU A 40 -3.53 -2.18 6.66
C LEU A 40 -4.51 -1.01 6.89
N SER A 41 -5.64 -1.29 7.54
CA SER A 41 -6.59 -0.28 7.99
C SER A 41 -6.09 0.36 9.29
N VAL A 42 -5.02 1.16 9.22
CA VAL A 42 -4.58 1.97 10.38
C VAL A 42 -5.01 3.42 10.23
N ALA A 43 -5.70 3.86 11.29
CA ALA A 43 -5.94 5.22 11.74
C ALA A 43 -6.66 6.14 10.75
N THR A 44 -7.97 6.27 10.95
CA THR A 44 -8.67 7.53 10.70
C THR A 44 -7.87 8.64 11.39
N LEU A 45 -7.19 9.46 10.59
CA LEU A 45 -6.43 10.59 11.10
C LEU A 45 -7.40 11.53 11.83
N PRO A 46 -7.02 12.09 12.99
CA PRO A 46 -7.90 12.99 13.72
C PRO A 46 -8.24 14.20 12.84
N THR A 47 -9.54 14.44 12.64
CA THR A 47 -10.02 15.68 12.05
C THR A 47 -9.81 16.81 13.07
N ALA A 48 -9.08 17.84 12.66
CA ALA A 48 -8.87 19.05 13.46
C ALA A 48 -9.40 20.26 12.69
N ASP A 49 -9.78 21.31 13.42
CA ASP A 49 -10.35 22.56 12.90
C ASP A 49 -9.60 23.05 11.64
N GLY A 50 -10.37 23.32 10.58
CA GLY A 50 -9.89 23.54 9.22
C GLY A 50 -10.06 22.35 8.27
N ALA A 51 -10.65 21.24 8.72
CA ALA A 51 -11.11 20.16 7.85
C ALA A 51 -12.00 20.74 6.74
N ARG A 52 -11.82 20.24 5.51
CA ARG A 52 -12.66 20.58 4.37
C ARG A 52 -14.13 20.50 4.82
N PRO A 53 -14.96 21.54 4.62
CA PRO A 53 -16.36 21.46 4.99
C PRO A 53 -16.96 20.22 4.32
N ALA A 54 -17.70 19.43 5.10
CA ALA A 54 -18.27 18.14 4.70
C ALA A 54 -19.20 18.20 3.47
N ALA A 55 -19.46 19.40 2.95
CA ALA A 55 -20.34 19.66 1.82
C ALA A 55 -19.68 19.43 0.44
N ASP A 56 -18.37 19.15 0.35
CA ASP A 56 -17.73 18.91 -0.94
C ASP A 56 -17.70 17.42 -1.31
N ASP A 57 -18.35 17.11 -2.43
CA ASP A 57 -18.70 15.77 -2.91
C ASP A 57 -17.75 15.25 -3.99
N THR A 58 -16.66 15.97 -4.28
CA THR A 58 -15.70 15.52 -5.29
C THR A 58 -15.13 14.17 -4.87
N ALA A 59 -15.59 13.13 -5.56
CA ALA A 59 -15.20 11.77 -5.25
C ALA A 59 -13.69 11.61 -5.45
N ALA A 60 -13.03 10.87 -4.56
CA ALA A 60 -11.58 10.65 -4.65
C ALA A 60 -11.18 9.95 -5.96
N ASP A 61 -12.11 9.26 -6.62
CA ASP A 61 -11.90 8.61 -7.90
C ASP A 61 -12.01 9.54 -9.13
N ASP A 62 -12.52 10.78 -8.96
CA ASP A 62 -12.60 11.78 -10.03
C ASP A 62 -11.40 12.75 -10.02
N THR A 63 -10.23 12.23 -10.40
CA THR A 63 -9.00 13.02 -10.52
C THR A 63 -9.17 14.25 -11.43
N ALA A 64 -10.04 14.20 -12.44
CA ALA A 64 -10.26 15.31 -13.38
C ALA A 64 -10.97 16.48 -12.70
N ALA A 65 -12.03 16.22 -11.94
CA ALA A 65 -12.71 17.24 -11.14
C ALA A 65 -11.76 17.85 -10.10
N TRP A 66 -10.94 17.02 -9.44
CA TRP A 66 -9.92 17.49 -8.51
C TRP A 66 -8.86 18.38 -9.18
N LEU A 67 -8.43 18.09 -10.41
CA LEU A 67 -7.49 18.95 -11.13
C LEU A 67 -8.06 20.34 -11.40
N ILE A 68 -9.33 20.42 -11.83
CA ILE A 68 -10.03 21.68 -12.06
C ILE A 68 -10.17 22.47 -10.75
N ARG A 69 -10.55 21.77 -9.68
CA ARG A 69 -10.69 22.33 -8.33
C ARG A 69 -9.38 22.90 -7.79
N LEU A 70 -8.26 22.22 -8.05
CA LEU A 70 -6.93 22.59 -7.59
C LEU A 70 -6.18 23.45 -8.62
N GLU A 71 -6.90 24.12 -9.52
CA GLU A 71 -6.34 25.18 -10.37
C GLU A 71 -5.92 26.40 -9.53
N GLY A 72 -4.95 27.14 -10.06
CA GLY A 72 -4.37 28.31 -9.41
C GLY A 72 -3.02 28.05 -8.77
N PRO A 73 -2.40 29.12 -8.22
CA PRO A 73 -1.08 29.04 -7.61
C PRO A 73 -1.13 28.30 -6.27
N GLY A 74 -0.01 27.69 -5.89
CA GLY A 74 0.25 27.27 -4.51
C GLY A 74 1.56 27.87 -3.99
N ASP A 75 1.76 27.78 -2.68
CA ASP A 75 2.96 28.21 -1.96
C ASP A 75 3.83 26.99 -1.60
N ALA A 76 4.98 26.84 -2.26
CA ALA A 76 5.92 25.76 -1.97
C ALA A 76 6.44 25.77 -0.52
N ALA A 77 6.59 26.95 0.10
CA ALA A 77 7.02 27.04 1.49
C ALA A 77 5.93 26.55 2.45
N ALA A 78 4.65 26.75 2.11
CA ALA A 78 3.52 26.16 2.83
C ALA A 78 3.46 24.64 2.61
N GLY A 79 3.61 24.19 1.37
CA GLY A 79 3.72 22.77 1.02
C GLY A 79 4.82 22.08 1.83
N TRP A 80 5.98 22.72 1.97
CA TRP A 80 7.11 22.18 2.73
C TRP A 80 6.76 21.97 4.21
N ARG A 81 6.06 22.94 4.83
CA ARG A 81 5.58 22.80 6.22
C ARG A 81 4.56 21.67 6.34
N LEU A 82 3.67 21.52 5.37
CA LEU A 82 2.68 20.44 5.35
C LEU A 82 3.37 19.07 5.23
N PHE A 83 4.35 18.95 4.33
CA PHE A 83 5.07 17.71 4.10
C PHE A 83 5.83 17.22 5.35
N PHE A 84 6.56 18.12 6.03
CA PHE A 84 7.47 17.76 7.13
C PHE A 84 6.91 17.97 8.54
N ALA A 85 5.95 18.87 8.72
CA ALA A 85 5.39 19.23 10.03
C ALA A 85 3.87 19.02 10.11
N GLY A 86 3.23 18.62 9.01
CA GLY A 86 1.80 18.35 8.95
C GLY A 86 1.43 17.08 9.71
N ARG A 87 0.78 17.24 10.87
CA ARG A 87 0.22 16.11 11.64
C ARG A 87 -0.88 15.35 10.90
N ARG A 88 -1.46 15.95 9.86
CA ARG A 88 -2.58 15.39 9.10
C ARG A 88 -2.07 14.42 8.03
N ALA A 89 -1.26 14.89 7.08
CA ALA A 89 -0.81 14.03 5.98
C ALA A 89 0.42 13.16 6.30
N ARG A 90 1.28 13.57 7.25
CA ARG A 90 2.47 12.82 7.71
C ARG A 90 3.36 12.29 6.57
N CYS A 91 3.40 13.01 5.43
CA CYS A 91 4.06 12.55 4.19
C CYS A 91 5.53 12.20 4.42
N SER A 92 6.24 13.02 5.22
CA SER A 92 7.65 12.84 5.51
C SER A 92 7.99 11.60 6.34
N GLU A 93 7.00 10.90 6.91
CA GLU A 93 7.26 9.66 7.66
C GLU A 93 7.56 8.49 6.73
N CYS A 94 6.94 8.48 5.56
CA CYS A 94 7.15 7.44 4.56
C CYS A 94 8.04 7.91 3.41
N HIS A 95 7.88 9.17 2.97
CA HIS A 95 8.56 9.70 1.81
C HIS A 95 9.70 10.64 2.16
N SER A 96 10.68 10.70 1.27
CA SER A 96 11.74 11.69 1.32
C SER A 96 11.52 12.80 0.29
N LEU A 97 11.99 13.99 0.64
CA LEU A 97 12.06 15.15 -0.24
C LEU A 97 13.43 15.82 -0.03
N GLY A 98 14.21 15.97 -1.08
CA GLY A 98 15.59 16.47 -1.04
C GLY A 98 16.50 15.58 -0.17
N GLY A 99 16.24 14.27 -0.12
CA GLY A 99 16.96 13.32 0.71
C GLY A 99 16.63 13.38 2.22
N ARG A 100 15.58 14.12 2.62
CA ARG A 100 15.11 14.20 4.01
C ARG A 100 13.72 13.59 4.14
N GLY A 101 13.50 12.81 5.19
CA GLY A 101 12.22 12.13 5.46
C GLY A 101 12.38 10.61 5.50
N GLY A 102 11.29 9.90 5.29
CA GLY A 102 11.21 8.44 5.30
C GLY A 102 11.75 7.79 4.02
N THR A 103 11.97 6.49 4.10
CA THR A 103 12.50 5.65 3.01
C THR A 103 11.57 4.47 2.68
N ILE A 104 10.34 4.47 3.20
CA ILE A 104 9.34 3.44 2.92
C ILE A 104 8.74 3.66 1.53
N GLY A 105 8.38 4.92 1.23
CA GLY A 105 7.92 5.37 -0.07
C GLY A 105 9.05 5.94 -0.93
N PRO A 106 8.78 6.20 -2.22
CA PRO A 106 9.75 6.81 -3.12
C PRO A 106 10.13 8.24 -2.69
N GLU A 107 11.32 8.67 -3.12
CA GLU A 107 11.76 10.05 -3.06
C GLU A 107 10.92 10.91 -4.03
N LEU A 108 10.39 12.04 -3.53
CA LEU A 108 9.37 12.83 -4.22
C LEU A 108 9.87 14.14 -4.84
N SER A 109 11.16 14.47 -4.79
CA SER A 109 11.66 15.71 -5.41
C SER A 109 11.44 15.70 -6.91
N GLY A 110 10.86 16.77 -7.45
CA GLY A 110 10.53 16.91 -8.86
C GLY A 110 9.60 15.82 -9.40
N ILE A 111 8.85 15.10 -8.55
CA ILE A 111 8.01 13.98 -8.99
C ILE A 111 6.94 14.44 -9.98
N VAL A 112 6.36 15.63 -9.80
CA VAL A 112 5.38 16.20 -10.73
C VAL A 112 6.00 16.43 -12.11
N ALA A 113 7.26 16.85 -12.19
CA ALA A 113 7.96 17.00 -13.47
C ALA A 113 8.23 15.65 -14.15
N ARG A 114 8.45 14.59 -13.37
CA ARG A 114 8.74 13.23 -13.89
C ARG A 114 7.50 12.50 -14.39
N VAL A 115 6.38 12.58 -13.66
CA VAL A 115 5.18 11.76 -13.93
C VAL A 115 3.91 12.55 -14.22
N GLY A 116 3.96 13.87 -14.07
CA GLY A 116 2.84 14.79 -14.30
C GLY A 116 1.95 14.99 -13.07
N ARG A 117 1.42 16.22 -12.93
CA ARG A 117 0.57 16.64 -11.81
C ARG A 117 -0.65 15.74 -11.61
N ALA A 118 -1.31 15.35 -12.71
CA ALA A 118 -2.48 14.47 -12.69
C ALA A 118 -2.18 13.11 -12.06
N ARG A 119 -1.04 12.52 -12.37
CA ARG A 119 -0.66 11.20 -11.84
C ARG A 119 -0.26 11.27 -10.38
N VAL A 120 0.45 12.32 -9.96
CA VAL A 120 0.77 12.55 -8.55
C VAL A 120 -0.50 12.73 -7.72
N LEU A 121 -1.45 13.54 -8.21
CA LEU A 121 -2.72 13.75 -7.54
C LEU A 121 -3.56 12.46 -7.50
N GLU A 122 -3.60 11.68 -8.58
CA GLU A 122 -4.27 10.39 -8.59
C GLU A 122 -3.67 9.41 -7.57
N SER A 123 -2.34 9.33 -7.47
CA SER A 123 -1.70 8.50 -6.45
C SER A 123 -2.01 8.95 -5.02
N LEU A 124 -2.17 10.27 -4.80
CA LEU A 124 -2.57 10.84 -3.51
C LEU A 124 -4.01 10.45 -3.14
N LEU A 125 -4.94 10.61 -4.09
CA LEU A 125 -6.37 10.36 -3.87
C LEU A 125 -6.70 8.85 -3.88
N GLN A 126 -5.98 8.07 -4.68
CA GLN A 126 -6.25 6.67 -4.98
C GLN A 126 -4.96 5.82 -4.87
N PRO A 127 -4.34 5.73 -3.68
CA PRO A 127 -3.05 5.05 -3.52
C PRO A 127 -3.09 3.55 -3.84
N HIS A 128 -4.28 2.95 -3.87
CA HIS A 128 -4.48 1.54 -4.20
C HIS A 128 -4.64 1.27 -5.70
N LYS A 129 -4.85 2.30 -6.52
CA LYS A 129 -5.15 2.15 -7.95
C LYS A 129 -3.97 1.60 -8.73
N GLU A 130 -2.77 2.10 -8.41
CA GLU A 130 -1.54 1.66 -9.04
C GLU A 130 -0.43 1.56 -7.98
N ILE A 131 0.07 0.35 -7.76
CA ILE A 131 1.14 0.07 -6.80
C ILE A 131 2.36 -0.39 -7.58
N GLY A 132 3.47 0.35 -7.46
CA GLY A 132 4.73 -0.05 -8.07
C GLY A 132 5.23 -1.38 -7.48
N PRO A 133 5.84 -2.29 -8.26
CA PRO A 133 6.28 -3.60 -7.76
C PRO A 133 7.22 -3.53 -6.55
N ALA A 134 8.05 -2.48 -6.46
CA ALA A 134 8.96 -2.25 -5.34
C ALA A 134 8.24 -1.83 -4.03
N PHE A 135 6.96 -1.48 -4.10
CA PHE A 135 6.13 -1.02 -2.99
C PHE A 135 4.94 -1.96 -2.71
N GLN A 136 4.95 -3.15 -3.32
CA GLN A 136 3.93 -4.16 -3.12
C GLN A 136 3.99 -4.71 -1.69
N ALA A 137 2.94 -4.46 -0.91
CA ALA A 137 2.78 -5.06 0.41
C ALA A 137 2.32 -6.52 0.31
N TYR A 138 2.68 -7.32 1.31
CA TYR A 138 2.33 -8.73 1.40
C TYR A 138 1.66 -9.06 2.74
N ALA A 139 0.73 -10.01 2.70
CA ALA A 139 0.35 -10.80 3.85
C ALA A 139 1.23 -12.05 3.90
N VAL A 140 2.00 -12.18 4.97
CA VAL A 140 2.99 -13.24 5.17
C VAL A 140 2.48 -14.14 6.29
N GLU A 141 2.07 -15.35 5.93
CA GLU A 141 1.66 -16.36 6.90
C GLU A 141 2.88 -17.12 7.39
N LEU A 142 3.01 -17.23 8.70
CA LEU A 142 4.08 -17.97 9.35
C LEU A 142 3.61 -19.38 9.70
N VAL A 143 4.56 -20.30 9.80
CA VAL A 143 4.32 -21.70 10.19
C VAL A 143 3.67 -21.86 11.57
N ASP A 144 3.72 -20.82 12.41
CA ASP A 144 3.07 -20.77 13.73
C ASP A 144 1.63 -20.21 13.68
N GLY A 145 1.12 -19.91 12.49
CA GLY A 145 -0.22 -19.38 12.23
C GLY A 145 -0.37 -17.87 12.38
N ARG A 146 0.70 -17.13 12.75
CA ARG A 146 0.68 -15.67 12.75
C ARG A 146 0.73 -15.12 11.33
N VAL A 147 0.13 -13.94 11.14
CA VAL A 147 0.19 -13.20 9.88
C VAL A 147 0.92 -11.87 10.12
N VAL A 148 2.00 -11.66 9.36
CA VAL A 148 2.69 -10.38 9.27
C VAL A 148 2.22 -9.67 8.02
N THR A 149 1.85 -8.41 8.13
CA THR A 149 1.43 -7.61 6.97
C THR A 149 2.36 -6.42 6.82
N GLY A 150 2.92 -6.24 5.62
CA GLY A 150 3.83 -5.13 5.36
C GLY A 150 4.54 -5.19 4.02
N LEU A 151 5.26 -4.12 3.71
CA LEU A 151 6.21 -4.04 2.61
C LEU A 151 7.52 -4.71 3.00
N SER A 152 8.09 -5.54 2.12
CA SER A 152 9.43 -6.09 2.35
C SER A 152 10.50 -5.02 2.13
N LEU A 153 11.34 -4.78 3.14
CA LEU A 153 12.54 -3.95 3.06
C LEU A 153 13.77 -4.75 2.56
N GLY A 154 13.59 -6.05 2.34
CA GLY A 154 14.61 -6.93 1.79
C GLY A 154 15.13 -7.97 2.78
N LEU A 155 16.02 -8.80 2.24
CA LEU A 155 16.68 -9.89 2.94
C LEU A 155 17.93 -9.39 3.67
N THR A 156 18.18 -9.96 4.84
CA THR A 156 19.32 -9.66 5.72
C THR A 156 19.92 -10.97 6.25
N ASP A 157 21.09 -10.88 6.89
CA ASP A 157 21.73 -12.02 7.55
C ASP A 157 21.97 -13.22 6.61
N GLY A 158 22.49 -12.93 5.40
CA GLY A 158 22.74 -13.93 4.36
C GLY A 158 21.47 -14.62 3.88
N ASP A 159 20.42 -13.84 3.63
CA ASP A 159 19.10 -14.29 3.15
C ASP A 159 18.31 -15.18 4.11
N ARG A 160 18.72 -15.24 5.39
CA ARG A 160 18.03 -16.02 6.42
C ARG A 160 16.87 -15.27 7.07
N ARG A 161 16.88 -13.93 6.99
CA ARG A 161 15.90 -13.06 7.62
C ARG A 161 15.36 -12.06 6.63
N GLU A 162 14.09 -11.76 6.75
CA GLU A 162 13.44 -10.72 5.95
C GLU A 162 12.81 -9.67 6.87
N GLN A 163 13.02 -8.42 6.52
CA GLN A 163 12.47 -7.28 7.25
C GLN A 163 11.22 -6.78 6.52
N PHE A 164 10.14 -6.59 7.26
CA PHE A 164 8.89 -6.02 6.78
C PHE A 164 8.58 -4.73 7.53
N VAL A 165 7.95 -3.77 6.87
CA VAL A 165 7.42 -2.55 7.49
C VAL A 165 5.91 -2.45 7.26
N ALA A 166 5.17 -2.23 8.34
CA ALA A 166 3.72 -2.04 8.30
C ALA A 166 3.36 -0.57 8.00
N ALA A 167 2.10 -0.29 7.69
CA ALA A 167 1.60 1.05 7.35
C ALA A 167 1.75 2.07 8.50
N ASP A 168 1.85 1.61 9.74
CA ASP A 168 2.12 2.43 10.92
C ASP A 168 3.62 2.72 11.16
N GLY A 169 4.48 2.24 10.26
CA GLY A 169 5.94 2.35 10.35
C GLY A 169 6.58 1.28 11.24
N ARG A 170 5.82 0.34 11.80
CA ARG A 170 6.38 -0.72 12.65
C ARG A 170 7.09 -1.75 11.80
N GLU A 171 8.38 -1.94 12.10
CA GLU A 171 9.18 -2.97 11.45
C GLU A 171 9.06 -4.32 12.17
N THR A 172 9.16 -5.41 11.41
CA THR A 172 9.18 -6.78 11.92
C THR A 172 10.16 -7.60 11.11
N VAL A 173 11.04 -8.31 11.80
CA VAL A 173 11.97 -9.25 11.18
C VAL A 173 11.44 -10.67 11.35
N VAL A 174 11.43 -11.43 10.27
CA VAL A 174 10.95 -12.81 10.22
C VAL A 174 12.06 -13.69 9.67
N ASP A 175 12.31 -14.84 10.31
CA ASP A 175 13.19 -15.85 9.74
C ASP A 175 12.53 -16.44 8.49
N VAL A 176 13.24 -16.51 7.36
CA VAL A 176 12.68 -16.96 6.08
C VAL A 176 12.16 -18.39 6.16
N SER A 177 12.79 -19.23 6.98
CA SER A 177 12.34 -20.60 7.25
C SER A 177 11.01 -20.70 8.01
N ALA A 178 10.59 -19.62 8.67
CA ALA A 178 9.31 -19.54 9.36
C ALA A 178 8.17 -19.06 8.45
N ILE A 179 8.47 -18.64 7.21
CA ILE A 179 7.46 -18.17 6.25
C ILE A 179 6.83 -19.38 5.56
N GLU A 180 5.54 -19.58 5.75
CA GLU A 180 4.76 -20.62 5.09
C GLU A 180 4.26 -20.15 3.73
N SER A 181 3.71 -18.94 3.65
CA SER A 181 3.20 -18.38 2.39
C SER A 181 3.25 -16.86 2.38
N ARG A 182 3.15 -16.28 1.17
CA ARG A 182 3.05 -14.83 0.95
C ARG A 182 1.99 -14.56 -0.09
N VAL A 183 1.12 -13.59 0.18
CA VAL A 183 0.10 -13.16 -0.76
C VAL A 183 0.22 -11.66 -0.98
N PRO A 184 0.35 -11.18 -2.23
CA PRO A 184 0.38 -9.75 -2.50
C PRO A 184 -0.98 -9.12 -2.16
N LEU A 185 -0.94 -7.93 -1.57
CA LEU A 185 -2.13 -7.19 -1.17
C LEU A 185 -2.55 -6.18 -2.24
N ALA A 186 -3.84 -6.13 -2.56
CA ALA A 186 -4.37 -5.10 -3.46
C ALA A 186 -4.34 -3.69 -2.82
N ALA A 187 -4.25 -3.62 -1.49
CA ALA A 187 -4.12 -2.37 -0.75
C ALA A 187 -2.64 -1.93 -0.68
N SER A 188 -2.43 -0.64 -0.93
CA SER A 188 -1.15 0.04 -0.76
C SER A 188 -0.84 0.27 0.71
N ILE A 189 0.45 0.35 1.04
CA ILE A 189 0.92 0.80 2.34
C ILE A 189 0.71 2.31 2.55
N MET A 190 0.56 3.07 1.46
CA MET A 190 0.17 4.48 1.51
C MET A 190 -1.32 4.57 1.90
N PRO A 191 -1.66 5.26 3.01
CA PRO A 191 -3.04 5.36 3.48
C PRO A 191 -3.95 6.08 2.48
N ALA A 192 -5.18 5.60 2.34
CA ALA A 192 -6.23 6.33 1.61
C ALA A 192 -6.85 7.43 2.49
N GLY A 193 -7.50 8.43 1.87
CA GLY A 193 -8.20 9.49 2.59
C GLY A 193 -7.31 10.61 3.11
N LEU A 194 -6.05 10.70 2.65
CA LEU A 194 -5.11 11.75 3.04
C LEU A 194 -5.63 13.15 2.70
N GLU A 195 -6.40 13.27 1.61
CA GLU A 195 -7.03 14.51 1.16
C GLU A 195 -8.09 15.04 2.13
N GLN A 196 -8.70 14.19 2.94
CA GLN A 196 -9.80 14.58 3.84
C GLN A 196 -9.32 15.48 4.98
N GLY A 197 -8.03 15.37 5.32
CA GLY A 197 -7.37 16.23 6.29
C GLY A 197 -6.79 17.51 5.70
N LEU A 198 -6.86 17.72 4.38
CA LEU A 198 -6.21 18.83 3.69
C LEU A 198 -7.26 19.76 3.08
N SER A 199 -7.01 21.06 3.18
CA SER A 199 -7.76 22.05 2.39
C SER A 199 -7.30 22.05 0.93
N ASP A 200 -8.06 22.70 0.06
CA ASP A 200 -7.66 22.86 -1.35
C ASP A 200 -6.39 23.69 -1.49
N ASP A 201 -6.16 24.65 -0.58
CA ASP A 201 -4.91 25.40 -0.50
C ASP A 201 -3.77 24.46 -0.09
N ASP A 202 -3.96 23.64 0.95
CA ASP A 202 -2.94 22.67 1.39
C ASP A 202 -2.54 21.70 0.26
N LEU A 203 -3.53 21.20 -0.51
CA LEU A 203 -3.29 20.32 -1.65
C LEU A 203 -2.58 21.05 -2.80
N ARG A 204 -2.96 22.29 -3.11
CA ARG A 204 -2.28 23.10 -4.13
C ARG A 204 -0.83 23.38 -3.73
N ASP A 205 -0.61 23.77 -2.49
CA ASP A 205 0.70 24.05 -1.92
C ASP A 205 1.61 22.81 -1.95
N LEU A 206 1.07 21.65 -1.56
CA LEU A 206 1.78 20.37 -1.63
C LEU A 206 2.16 20.02 -3.07
N LEU A 207 1.21 20.09 -4.01
CA LEU A 207 1.50 19.77 -5.41
C LEU A 207 2.46 20.77 -6.06
N THR A 208 2.48 22.03 -5.61
CA THR A 208 3.47 23.03 -6.04
C THR A 208 4.86 22.67 -5.52
N LEU A 209 4.99 22.31 -4.24
CA LEU A 209 6.26 21.82 -3.69
C LEU A 209 6.79 20.60 -4.46
N LEU A 210 5.93 19.63 -4.75
CA LEU A 210 6.30 18.38 -5.43
C LEU A 210 6.69 18.58 -6.92
N ALA A 211 6.50 19.79 -7.45
CA ALA A 211 6.95 20.19 -8.79
C ALA A 211 8.34 20.82 -8.81
N GLU A 212 8.90 21.16 -7.66
CA GLU A 212 10.26 21.71 -7.51
C GLU A 212 11.35 20.63 -7.46
#